data_AF-A0A1V5Z4J8-F1
#
_entry.id   AF-A0A1V5Z4J8-F1
#
_cell.length_a   1.000
_cell.length_b   1.000
_cell.length_c   1.000
_cell.angle_alpha   90.00
_cell.angle_beta   90.00
_cell.angle_gamma   90.00
#
_symmetry.space_group_name_H-M   'P 1'
#
loop_
_entity.id
_entity.type
_entity.pdbx_description
1 polymer ?
#
loop_
_entity_poly.entity_id
_entity_poly.type
_entity_poly.pdbx_seq_one_letter_code
_entity_poly.pdbx_strand_id
1 'polypeptide(L)' 'MITGPDYRKLLPFTIVMGASYLLIMDDLSRTIIATEIPLGILTALLGAPFFAYLLWRRKTGWV' A
#
# COMPACT_ATOMS: atom_id res chain seq x y z
N MET A 1 3.67 -1.74 -12.44
CA MET A 1 3.71 -0.38 -13.03
C MET A 1 5.09 0.27 -12.96
N ILE A 2 5.91 0.02 -11.92
CA ILE A 2 7.19 0.73 -11.76
C ILE A 2 8.40 -0.10 -12.25
N THR A 3 8.49 -1.39 -11.90
CA THR A 3 9.66 -2.24 -12.22
C THR A 3 9.38 -3.36 -13.23
N GLY A 4 8.12 -3.53 -13.66
CA GLY A 4 7.70 -4.66 -14.51
C GLY A 4 7.55 -5.98 -13.72
N PRO A 5 7.38 -7.12 -14.42
CA PRO A 5 7.17 -8.43 -13.79
C PRO A 5 8.47 -9.15 -13.38
N ASP A 6 9.64 -8.55 -13.61
CA ASP A 6 10.93 -9.16 -13.25
C ASP A 6 11.12 -9.18 -11.72
N TYR A 7 11.02 -10.37 -11.12
CA TYR A 7 11.15 -10.58 -9.68
C TYR A 7 12.47 -10.09 -9.09
N ARG A 8 13.57 -10.08 -9.86
CA ARG A 8 14.88 -9.63 -9.36
C ARG A 8 14.87 -8.15 -9.01
N LYS A 9 14.10 -7.35 -9.74
CA LYS A 9 13.91 -5.91 -9.50
C LYS A 9 12.69 -5.64 -8.63
N LEU A 10 11.64 -6.44 -8.80
CA LEU A 10 10.38 -6.29 -8.08
C LEU A 10 10.57 -6.54 -6.59
N LEU A 11 11.19 -7.65 -6.18
CA LEU A 11 11.35 -8.00 -4.77
C LEU A 11 12.03 -6.89 -3.94
N PRO A 12 13.27 -6.45 -4.26
CA PRO A 12 13.92 -5.41 -3.45
C PRO A 12 13.12 -4.11 -3.45
N PHE A 13 12.50 -3.75 -4.57
CA PHE A 13 11.69 -2.54 -4.67
C PHE A 13 10.42 -2.61 -3.81
N THR A 14 9.72 -3.74 -3.83
CA THR A 14 8.51 -3.95 -3.00
C THR A 14 8.83 -4.04 -1.52
N ILE A 15 9.99 -4.60 -1.15
CA ILE A 15 10.45 -4.65 0.24
C ILE A 15 10.68 -3.24 0.76
N VAL A 16 11.46 -2.44 0.05
CA VAL A 16 11.78 -1.06 0.47
C VAL A 16 10.51 -0.19 0.52
N MET A 17 9.67 -0.27 -0.50
CA MET A 17 8.42 0.49 -0.56
C MET A 17 7.41 0.04 0.50
N GLY A 18 7.27 -1.26 0.73
CA GLY A 18 6.37 -1.80 1.75
C GLY A 18 6.82 -1.44 3.16
N ALA A 19 8.12 -1.55 3.43
CA ALA A 19 8.70 -1.18 4.72
C ALA A 19 8.54 0.33 5.01
N SER A 20 8.86 1.19 4.04
CA SER A 20 8.70 2.64 4.22
C SER A 20 7.23 3.03 4.41
N TYR A 21 6.32 2.44 3.64
CA TYR A 21 4.89 2.65 3.80
C TYR A 21 4.40 2.27 5.20
N LEU A 22 4.77 1.09 5.70
CA LEU A 22 4.35 0.62 7.02
C LEU A 22 4.89 1.50 8.16
N LEU A 23 6.16 1.93 8.07
CA LEU A 23 6.74 2.82 9.08
C LEU A 23 6.00 4.16 9.14
N ILE A 24 5.73 4.78 7.98
CA ILE A 24 4.98 6.04 7.92
C ILE A 24 3.57 5.84 8.51
N MET A 25 2.90 4.72 8.20
CA MET A 25 1.58 4.44 8.74
C MET A 25 1.61 4.17 10.26
N ASP A 26 2.64 3.51 10.78
CA ASP A 26 2.82 3.28 12.23
C ASP A 26 3.04 4.62 12.95
N ASP A 27 3.93 5.46 12.44
CA ASP A 27 4.17 6.79 12.99
C ASP A 27 2.90 7.64 12.99
N LEU A 28 2.13 7.62 11.89
CA LEU A 28 0.84 8.31 11.81
C LEU A 28 -0.18 7.75 12.81
N SER A 29 -0.22 6.44 13.01
CA SER A 29 -1.13 5.80 13.97
C SER A 29 -0.90 6.24 15.41
N ARG A 30 0.35 6.58 15.74
CA ARG A 30 0.78 7.04 17.06
C ARG A 30 0.69 8.56 17.25
N THR A 31 0.66 9.34 16.16
CA THR A 31 0.80 10.80 16.24
C THR A 31 -0.45 11.59 15.90
N ILE A 32 -1.37 11.06 15.07
CA ILE A 32 -2.54 11.84 14.60
C ILE A 32 -3.53 12.13 15.74
N ILE A 33 -3.74 11.18 16.66
CA ILE A 33 -4.69 11.30 17.77
C ILE A 33 -4.01 10.85 19.06
N ALA A 34 -4.39 11.43 20.19
CA ALA A 34 -3.90 11.05 21.51
C ALA A 34 -4.23 9.59 21.89
N THR A 35 -5.21 8.99 21.22
CA THR A 35 -5.57 7.57 21.35
C THR A 35 -4.94 6.80 20.21
N GLU A 36 -4.35 5.65 20.53
CA GLU A 36 -3.77 4.75 19.52
C GLU A 36 -4.85 4.26 18.54
N ILE A 37 -4.70 4.66 17.28
CA ILE A 37 -5.53 4.12 16.20
C ILE A 37 -4.91 2.77 15.79
N PRO A 38 -5.69 1.69 15.68
CA PRO A 38 -5.20 0.46 15.09
C PRO A 38 -4.63 0.70 13.69
N LEU A 39 -3.35 0.38 13.48
CA LEU A 39 -2.65 0.54 12.21
C LEU A 39 -3.42 -0.04 11.01
N GLY A 40 -4.14 -1.16 11.24
CA GLY A 40 -5.00 -1.80 10.26
C GLY A 40 -6.08 -0.88 9.68
N ILE A 41 -6.63 0.04 10.48
CA ILE A 41 -7.66 0.98 10.02
C ILE A 41 -7.05 2.01 9.07
N LEU A 42 -5.91 2.61 9.44
CA LEU A 42 -5.23 3.61 8.59
C LEU A 42 -4.75 3.01 7.27
N THR A 43 -4.14 1.82 7.34
CA THR A 43 -3.68 1.10 6.14
C THR A 43 -4.86 0.69 5.25
N ALA A 44 -6.00 0.26 5.82
CA ALA A 44 -7.20 -0.06 5.05
C ALA A 44 -7.83 1.18 4.40
N LEU A 45 -7.83 2.33 5.07
CA LEU A 45 -8.36 3.59 4.54
C LEU A 45 -7.64 4.05 3.27
N LEU A 46 -6.33 3.79 3.16
CA LEU A 46 -5.56 4.09 1.94
C LEU A 46 -5.56 2.91 0.95
N GLY A 47 -5.47 1.68 1.47
CA GLY A 47 -5.42 0.47 0.66
C GLY A 47 -6.70 0.24 -0.12
N ALA A 48 -7.87 0.36 0.52
CA ALA A 48 -9.16 0.14 -0.12
C ALA A 48 -9.41 1.03 -1.36
N PRO A 49 -9.26 2.37 -1.30
CA PRO A 49 -9.41 3.21 -2.48
C PRO A 49 -8.33 2.94 -3.53
N PHE A 50 -7.10 2.62 -3.12
CA PHE A 50 -6.05 2.22 -4.06
C PHE A 50 -6.39 0.92 -4.81
N PHE A 51 -6.90 -0.10 -4.10
CA PHE A 51 -7.36 -1.34 -4.70
C PHE A 51 -8.57 -1.11 -5.61
N ALA A 52 -9.54 -0.29 -5.19
CA ALA A 52 -10.68 0.08 -6.02
C ALA A 52 -10.24 0.81 -7.30
N TYR A 53 -9.26 1.71 -7.19
CA TYR A 53 -8.64 2.38 -8.33
C TYR A 53 -7.96 1.39 -9.29
N LEU A 54 -7.18 0.44 -8.76
CA LEU A 54 -6.56 -0.61 -9.56
C LEU A 54 -7.59 -1.47 -10.30
N LEU A 55 -8.69 -1.81 -9.63
CA LEU A 55 -9.78 -2.57 -10.21
C LEU A 55 -10.46 -1.80 -11.34
N TRP A 56 -10.74 -0.51 -11.14
CA TRP A 56 -11.34 0.34 -12.17
C TRP A 56 -10.39 0.57 -13.36
N ARG A 57 -9.08 0.66 -13.09
CA ARG A 57 -8.05 0.84 -14.13
C ARG A 57 -7.84 -0.41 -14.98
N ARG A 58 -8.24 -1.60 -14.50
CA ARG A 58 -8.36 -2.80 -15.34
C ARG A 58 -9.56 -2.65 -16.30
N LYS A 59 -9.36 -1.87 -17.37
CA LYS A 59 -10.15 -2.00 -18.59
C LYS A 59 -9.56 -3.15 -19.41
N THR A 60 -10.34 -4.21 -19.56
CA THR A 60 -10.17 -5.31 -20.55
C THR A 60 -9.35 -6.53 -20.11
N GLY A 61 -10.04 -7.67 -19.99
CA GLY A 61 -9.50 -9.00 -20.26
C GLY A 61 -9.20 -9.92 -19.08
N TRP A 62 -10.24 -10.47 -18.43
CA TRP A 62 -10.22 -11.91 -18.16
C TRP A 62 -10.70 -12.58 -19.44
N VAL A 63 -9.76 -12.91 -20.33
CA VAL A 63 -9.97 -13.89 -21.40
C VAL A 63 -8.89 -14.95 -21.22
#